data_AF-A0A516Q447-F1
#
_entry.id   AF-A0A516Q447-F1
#
_cell.length_a   1.000
_cell.length_b   1.000
_cell.length_c   1.000
_cell.angle_alpha   90.00
_cell.angle_beta   90.00
_cell.angle_gamma   90.00
#
_symmetry.space_group_name_H-M   'P 1'
#
loop_
_entity.id
_entity.type
_entity.pdbx_description
1 polymer ?
#
loop_
_entity_poly.entity_id
_entity_poly.type
_entity_poly.pdbx_seq_one_letter_code
_entity_poly.pdbx_strand_id
1 'polypeptide(L)'
;MVRLDRWPGGRPKPARRRGSIHCALPGPIRFPRFGDRKQAGADERGQARGRSAARADQRRRPDRRAGRVGRVGCSAGLLLAHDGYRYSVAGATWGANESPVHIDFEWRSTHRVPDLDLTPELRVAVGIDLNPIDPGDPDDRAWMQALVWPENLHEAALLDAALSVLATDPPRRVVGDARRLIAPVVRDLPPELSVVIFHAATRAHVPPEDRPEFDDAINQMGASHTLFHLSLEGSADPRFRRHRGSFLLTLEERRPGEPVITSHLALVDQHGEWIRPLD
;
A
#
# COMPACT_ATOMS: atom_id res chain seq x y z
N MET A 1 -14.74 28.89 -21.91
CA MET A 1 -13.56 29.51 -21.26
C MET A 1 -14.05 30.20 -19.99
N VAL A 2 -14.08 29.48 -18.86
CA VAL A 2 -14.58 30.01 -17.58
C VAL A 2 -13.38 30.30 -16.69
N ARG A 3 -13.23 31.55 -16.27
CA ARG A 3 -12.21 32.02 -15.33
C ARG A 3 -12.58 31.59 -13.91
N LEU A 4 -11.71 30.81 -13.27
CA LEU A 4 -11.75 30.49 -11.84
C LEU A 4 -10.92 31.53 -11.07
N ASP A 5 -11.50 32.71 -10.82
CA ASP A 5 -10.89 33.66 -9.90
C ASP A 5 -11.94 34.05 -8.84
N ARG A 6 -11.63 33.73 -7.58
CA ARG A 6 -12.24 34.16 -6.30
C ARG A 6 -13.22 33.20 -5.63
N TRP A 7 -12.67 32.39 -4.72
CA TRP A 7 -13.37 31.81 -3.56
C TRP A 7 -13.31 32.81 -2.39
N PRO A 8 -14.42 33.37 -1.88
CA PRO A 8 -14.39 34.29 -0.75
C PRO A 8 -14.49 33.52 0.58
N GLY A 9 -13.44 33.55 1.41
CA GLY A 9 -13.58 33.19 2.84
C GLY A 9 -12.39 32.49 3.51
N GLY A 10 -11.39 31.99 2.79
CA GLY A 10 -10.24 31.31 3.40
C GLY A 10 -9.06 32.24 3.61
N ARG A 11 -8.43 32.21 4.81
CA ARG A 11 -7.09 32.80 4.98
C ARG A 11 -6.13 32.15 3.96
N PRO A 12 -5.22 32.90 3.31
CA PRO A 12 -4.27 32.29 2.39
C PRO A 12 -3.35 31.32 3.15
N LYS A 13 -3.47 30.01 2.87
CA LYS A 13 -2.46 29.01 3.28
C LYS A 13 -1.13 29.39 2.59
N PRO A 14 0.02 29.33 3.27
CA PRO A 14 1.31 29.66 2.65
C PRO A 14 1.54 28.80 1.41
N ALA A 15 2.09 29.42 0.36
CA ALA A 15 2.34 28.78 -0.92
C ALA A 15 3.12 27.47 -0.72
N ARG A 16 2.49 26.34 -1.05
CA ARG A 16 3.12 25.02 -1.06
C ARG A 16 4.35 25.11 -1.98
N ARG A 17 5.55 24.88 -1.41
CA ARG A 17 6.82 25.01 -2.13
C ARG A 17 6.83 24.07 -3.34
N ARG A 18 7.19 24.60 -4.52
CA ARG A 18 7.48 23.79 -5.71
C ARG A 18 8.61 22.82 -5.36
N GLY A 19 8.34 21.52 -5.43
CA GLY A 19 9.26 20.45 -5.02
C GLY A 19 8.60 19.35 -4.16
N SER A 20 7.30 19.41 -3.90
CA SER A 20 6.60 18.45 -3.05
C SER A 20 6.42 17.07 -3.70
N ILE A 21 6.92 16.05 -3.01
CA ILE A 21 6.60 14.63 -3.19
C ILE A 21 5.13 14.47 -2.81
N HIS A 22 4.26 14.38 -3.81
CA HIS A 22 2.82 14.23 -3.61
C HIS A 22 2.48 12.74 -3.69
N CYS A 23 2.30 12.06 -2.56
CA CYS A 23 1.75 10.71 -2.56
C CYS A 23 0.26 10.78 -2.93
N ALA A 24 -0.02 10.76 -4.23
CA ALA A 24 -1.35 10.53 -4.75
C ALA A 24 -1.70 9.07 -4.44
N LEU A 25 -2.88 8.87 -3.88
CA LEU A 25 -3.48 7.57 -3.64
C LEU A 25 -3.25 6.65 -4.85
N PRO A 26 -2.94 5.35 -4.68
CA PRO A 26 -3.34 4.36 -5.68
C PRO A 26 -4.86 4.22 -5.60
N GLY A 27 -5.54 5.16 -6.26
CA GLY A 27 -6.98 5.33 -6.42
C GLY A 27 -7.25 6.01 -7.76
N PRO A 28 -8.45 5.87 -8.34
CA PRO A 28 -8.65 5.65 -9.77
C PRO A 28 -8.32 6.86 -10.65
N ILE A 29 -7.24 6.75 -11.43
CA ILE A 29 -7.02 7.59 -12.62
C ILE A 29 -7.30 6.72 -13.85
N ARG A 30 -8.55 6.77 -14.34
CA ARG A 30 -8.85 6.26 -15.68
C ARG A 30 -8.25 7.23 -16.69
N PHE A 31 -7.23 6.80 -17.43
CA PHE A 31 -6.88 7.48 -18.68
C PHE A 31 -7.86 7.07 -19.78
N PRO A 32 -8.29 7.99 -20.67
CA PRO A 32 -9.15 7.65 -21.79
C PRO A 32 -8.46 6.63 -22.70
N ARG A 33 -9.18 5.56 -23.07
CA ARG A 33 -8.80 4.69 -24.19
C ARG A 33 -8.94 5.52 -25.48
N PHE A 34 -7.83 6.03 -25.98
CA PHE A 34 -7.73 6.37 -27.41
C PHE A 34 -7.42 5.09 -28.18
N GLY A 35 -8.33 4.75 -29.10
CA GLY A 35 -8.22 3.56 -29.92
C GLY A 35 -7.05 3.63 -30.89
N ASP A 36 -6.54 2.46 -31.25
CA ASP A 36 -6.32 2.17 -32.66
C ASP A 36 -6.43 0.67 -32.94
N ARG A 37 -7.03 0.38 -34.09
CA ARG A 37 -7.32 -0.94 -34.65
C ARG A 37 -6.06 -1.60 -35.22
N LYS A 38 -6.19 -2.94 -35.42
CA LYS A 38 -5.38 -3.87 -36.24
C LYS A 38 -4.05 -4.30 -35.58
N GLN A 39 -3.60 -5.56 -35.63
CA GLN A 39 -3.87 -6.77 -36.43
C GLN A 39 -3.69 -7.99 -35.49
N ALA A 40 -4.58 -8.98 -35.49
CA ALA A 40 -4.62 -10.17 -36.35
C ALA A 40 -3.58 -11.26 -36.05
N GLY A 41 -4.08 -12.46 -35.71
CA GLY A 41 -3.52 -13.75 -36.11
C GLY A 41 -2.59 -14.47 -35.13
N ALA A 42 -3.09 -15.57 -34.55
CA ALA A 42 -2.60 -16.95 -34.74
C ALA A 42 -2.61 -17.79 -33.45
N ASP A 43 -3.59 -18.68 -33.41
CA ASP A 43 -3.53 -20.12 -33.13
C ASP A 43 -2.60 -20.75 -32.08
N GLU A 44 -3.31 -21.49 -31.19
CA GLU A 44 -3.20 -22.92 -30.92
C GLU A 44 -1.98 -23.58 -30.25
N ARG A 45 -2.34 -24.27 -29.15
CA ARG A 45 -1.96 -25.64 -28.73
C ARG A 45 -0.49 -25.95 -28.41
N GLY A 46 -0.30 -26.41 -27.17
CA GLY A 46 0.89 -27.14 -26.75
C GLY A 46 0.86 -27.55 -25.29
N GLN A 47 0.00 -28.50 -24.93
CA GLN A 47 0.10 -29.25 -23.67
C GLN A 47 1.46 -29.97 -23.60
N ALA A 48 2.09 -30.03 -22.43
CA ALA A 48 2.34 -31.29 -21.70
C ALA A 48 3.57 -31.22 -20.76
N ARG A 49 3.28 -31.56 -19.50
CA ARG A 49 4.09 -32.39 -18.57
C ARG A 49 5.35 -31.78 -17.95
N GLY A 50 5.21 -31.55 -16.65
CA GLY A 50 6.31 -31.42 -15.69
C GLY A 50 5.80 -31.38 -14.26
N ARG A 51 4.99 -32.36 -13.85
CA ARG A 51 4.75 -32.59 -12.41
C ARG A 51 6.04 -33.14 -11.81
N SER A 52 6.59 -32.49 -10.78
CA SER A 52 6.94 -33.11 -9.49
C SER A 52 7.76 -32.17 -8.60
N ALA A 53 7.51 -32.30 -7.30
CA ALA A 53 8.32 -31.86 -6.17
C ALA A 53 8.22 -30.39 -5.71
N ALA A 54 7.17 -30.10 -4.92
CA ALA A 54 7.28 -29.22 -3.76
C ALA A 54 6.35 -29.73 -2.65
N ARG A 55 6.68 -30.91 -2.09
CA ARG A 55 6.22 -31.34 -0.77
C ARG A 55 7.43 -31.26 0.15
N ALA A 56 7.54 -30.17 0.90
CA ALA A 56 8.17 -30.09 2.23
C ALA A 56 8.49 -28.61 2.53
N ASP A 57 7.59 -27.91 3.21
CA ASP A 57 7.89 -27.29 4.51
C ASP A 57 6.61 -26.72 5.14
N GLN A 58 5.76 -27.62 5.64
CA GLN A 58 4.58 -27.27 6.46
C GLN A 58 4.90 -27.45 7.96
N ARG A 59 6.16 -27.27 8.37
CA ARG A 59 6.58 -27.44 9.77
C ARG A 59 7.42 -26.27 10.29
N ARG A 60 6.88 -25.06 10.18
CA ARG A 60 7.05 -24.02 11.20
C ARG A 60 5.71 -23.35 11.43
N ARG A 61 4.96 -23.84 12.42
CA ARG A 61 3.82 -23.10 12.97
C ARG A 61 4.41 -21.80 13.54
N PRO A 62 4.02 -20.61 13.06
CA PRO A 62 4.36 -19.39 13.78
C PRO A 62 3.67 -19.50 15.13
N ASP A 63 4.45 -19.42 16.20
CA ASP A 63 3.92 -19.31 17.55
C ASP A 63 2.99 -18.08 17.57
N ARG A 64 1.78 -18.22 18.14
CA ARG A 64 0.85 -17.10 18.36
C ARG A 64 1.41 -16.07 19.35
N ARG A 65 2.61 -16.30 19.88
CA ARG A 65 3.41 -15.32 20.62
C ARG A 65 4.19 -14.40 19.66
N ALA A 66 3.52 -13.29 19.36
CA ALA A 66 4.12 -11.95 19.35
C ALA A 66 5.25 -11.66 18.33
N GLY A 67 4.89 -11.50 17.07
CA GLY A 67 5.47 -10.42 16.28
C GLY A 67 4.57 -9.21 16.44
N ARG A 68 4.72 -8.45 17.52
CA ARG A 68 4.04 -7.15 17.62
C ARG A 68 4.60 -6.29 16.50
N VAL A 69 3.74 -5.80 15.62
CA VAL A 69 4.20 -5.05 14.44
C VAL A 69 4.13 -3.55 14.70
N GLY A 70 5.20 -2.84 14.32
CA GLY A 70 5.20 -1.39 14.12
C GLY A 70 5.10 -1.05 12.63
N ARG A 71 4.06 -0.32 12.17
CA ARG A 71 3.93 0.10 10.75
C ARG A 71 4.40 1.53 10.50
N VAL A 72 5.20 1.74 9.45
CA VAL A 72 5.53 3.07 8.91
C VAL A 72 5.02 3.27 7.47
N GLY A 73 4.24 4.33 7.23
CA GLY A 73 3.83 4.81 5.91
C GLY A 73 2.59 5.72 5.95
N CYS A 74 2.49 6.80 5.17
CA CYS A 74 1.27 7.61 5.16
C CYS A 74 1.11 8.50 3.94
N SER A 75 -0.16 8.70 3.54
CA SER A 75 -0.73 9.90 2.89
C SER A 75 -1.77 10.47 3.89
N ALA A 76 -3.07 10.18 3.75
CA ALA A 76 -4.10 10.44 4.78
C ALA A 76 -4.16 9.40 5.92
N GLY A 77 -3.31 8.37 5.88
CA GLY A 77 -3.31 7.29 6.86
C GLY A 77 -4.37 6.21 6.61
N LEU A 78 -4.95 6.12 5.41
CA LEU A 78 -5.97 5.11 5.07
C LEU A 78 -5.48 3.67 5.24
N LEU A 79 -4.23 3.40 4.84
CA LEU A 79 -3.59 2.08 5.04
C LEU A 79 -3.21 1.86 6.52
N LEU A 80 -3.12 2.96 7.28
CA LEU A 80 -3.13 3.12 8.75
C LEU A 80 -4.15 2.23 9.47
N ALA A 81 -5.36 2.18 8.94
CA ALA A 81 -6.54 1.70 9.63
C ALA A 81 -7.10 0.38 9.05
N HIS A 82 -6.26 -0.43 8.40
CA HIS A 82 -6.70 -1.73 7.84
C HIS A 82 -7.41 -2.64 8.85
N ASP A 83 -7.04 -2.62 10.14
CA ASP A 83 -7.69 -3.42 11.18
C ASP A 83 -9.15 -2.98 11.42
N GLY A 84 -9.48 -1.73 11.07
CA GLY A 84 -10.82 -1.17 11.15
C GLY A 84 -11.68 -1.43 9.91
N TYR A 85 -11.16 -2.13 8.89
CA TYR A 85 -11.87 -2.38 7.64
C TYR A 85 -12.37 -3.81 7.53
N ARG A 86 -13.37 -4.02 6.67
CA ARG A 86 -13.88 -5.33 6.27
C ARG A 86 -13.35 -5.67 4.89
N TYR A 87 -13.01 -6.93 4.68
CA TYR A 87 -12.52 -7.41 3.39
C TYR A 87 -13.29 -8.64 2.93
N SER A 88 -13.44 -8.77 1.61
CA SER A 88 -13.95 -9.96 0.94
C SER A 88 -13.03 -10.38 -0.20
N VAL A 89 -12.77 -11.68 -0.31
CA VAL A 89 -11.99 -12.25 -1.41
C VAL A 89 -12.36 -13.72 -1.62
N ALA A 90 -12.69 -14.11 -2.85
CA ALA A 90 -12.99 -15.50 -3.23
C ALA A 90 -13.99 -16.21 -2.27
N GLY A 91 -14.99 -15.48 -1.78
CA GLY A 91 -16.00 -15.99 -0.83
C GLY A 91 -15.56 -16.06 0.64
N ALA A 92 -14.30 -15.73 0.95
CA ALA A 92 -13.83 -15.53 2.31
C ALA A 92 -13.97 -14.07 2.74
N THR A 93 -14.19 -13.84 4.04
CA THR A 93 -14.34 -12.51 4.63
C THR A 93 -13.54 -12.39 5.91
N TRP A 94 -12.93 -11.24 6.18
CA TRP A 94 -12.16 -10.97 7.40
C TRP A 94 -12.15 -9.48 7.75
N GLY A 95 -11.59 -9.15 8.91
CA GLY A 95 -11.54 -7.78 9.44
C GLY A 95 -12.77 -7.43 10.28
N ALA A 96 -13.04 -6.13 10.44
CA ALA A 96 -14.11 -5.62 11.28
C ALA A 96 -15.49 -5.84 10.63
N ASN A 97 -16.28 -6.77 11.15
CA ASN A 97 -17.53 -7.24 10.52
C ASN A 97 -18.55 -6.11 10.22
N GLU A 98 -18.65 -5.12 11.10
CA GLU A 98 -19.57 -3.99 10.99
C GLU A 98 -18.91 -2.73 10.41
N SER A 99 -17.72 -2.86 9.81
CA SER A 99 -17.03 -1.72 9.21
C SER A 99 -17.84 -1.15 8.04
N PRO A 100 -18.07 0.18 7.99
CA PRO A 100 -18.67 0.83 6.83
C PRO A 100 -17.72 0.81 5.61
N VAL A 101 -16.43 0.52 5.83
CA VAL A 101 -15.43 0.32 4.78
C VAL A 101 -15.36 -1.16 4.47
N HIS A 102 -15.89 -1.53 3.30
CA HIS A 102 -15.82 -2.89 2.79
C HIS A 102 -15.03 -2.90 1.48
N ILE A 103 -13.89 -3.58 1.49
CA ILE A 103 -13.00 -3.74 0.35
C ILE A 103 -13.20 -5.15 -0.23
N ASP A 104 -13.67 -5.23 -1.46
CA ASP A 104 -13.80 -6.49 -2.21
C ASP A 104 -12.80 -6.49 -3.36
N PHE A 105 -12.14 -7.63 -3.59
CA PHE A 105 -11.21 -7.76 -4.70
C PHE A 105 -11.17 -9.18 -5.27
N GLU A 106 -10.83 -9.26 -6.54
CA GLU A 106 -10.73 -10.53 -7.27
C GLU A 106 -9.43 -11.26 -6.93
N TRP A 107 -9.54 -12.54 -6.58
CA TRP A 107 -8.38 -13.44 -6.44
C TRP A 107 -8.06 -14.13 -7.75
N ARG A 108 -6.98 -13.71 -8.40
CA ARG A 108 -6.54 -14.24 -9.69
C ARG A 108 -5.55 -15.38 -9.54
N SER A 109 -5.91 -16.40 -8.79
CA SER A 109 -5.13 -17.63 -8.67
C SER A 109 -6.02 -18.82 -8.35
N THR A 110 -5.53 -20.00 -8.72
CA THR A 110 -6.12 -21.28 -8.31
C THR A 110 -5.65 -21.72 -6.93
N HIS A 111 -4.62 -21.09 -6.39
CA HIS A 111 -4.18 -21.32 -5.02
C HIS A 111 -5.23 -20.87 -4.03
N ARG A 112 -5.26 -21.54 -2.87
CA ARG A 112 -6.13 -21.13 -1.78
C ARG A 112 -5.73 -19.74 -1.30
N VAL A 113 -6.72 -18.91 -1.01
CA VAL A 113 -6.51 -17.68 -0.23
C VAL A 113 -5.80 -18.07 1.07
N PRO A 114 -4.73 -17.36 1.48
CA PRO A 114 -4.07 -17.58 2.76
C PRO A 114 -5.06 -17.56 3.93
N ASP A 115 -4.70 -18.21 5.04
CA ASP A 115 -5.50 -18.12 6.26
C ASP A 115 -5.32 -16.73 6.88
N LEU A 116 -6.37 -15.91 6.80
CA LEU A 116 -6.34 -14.50 7.19
C LEU A 116 -6.53 -14.32 8.70
N ASP A 117 -6.93 -15.38 9.42
CA ASP A 117 -6.94 -15.43 10.89
C ASP A 117 -5.52 -15.49 11.48
N LEU A 118 -4.50 -15.68 10.63
CA LEU A 118 -3.09 -15.67 11.01
C LEU A 118 -2.44 -14.28 10.90
N THR A 119 -3.23 -13.23 10.65
CA THR A 119 -2.71 -11.85 10.56
C THR A 119 -2.10 -11.42 11.91
N PRO A 120 -0.83 -10.98 11.96
CA PRO A 120 -0.21 -10.52 13.19
C PRO A 120 -0.94 -9.31 13.78
N GLU A 121 -0.98 -9.24 15.11
CA GLU A 121 -1.54 -8.08 15.82
C GLU A 121 -0.64 -6.85 15.60
N LEU A 122 -1.19 -5.79 14.99
CA LEU A 122 -0.54 -4.50 14.89
C LEU A 122 -0.64 -3.78 16.23
N ARG A 123 0.51 -3.44 16.82
CA ARG A 123 0.58 -2.87 18.18
C ARG A 123 0.81 -1.37 18.16
N VAL A 124 1.57 -0.91 17.17
CA VAL A 124 1.85 0.50 16.96
C VAL A 124 1.77 0.79 15.47
N ALA A 125 1.01 1.81 15.09
CA ALA A 125 0.95 2.29 13.72
C ALA A 125 1.38 3.76 13.69
N VAL A 126 2.37 4.10 12.87
CA VAL A 126 2.85 5.47 12.71
C VAL A 126 2.90 5.84 11.24
N GLY A 127 2.12 6.85 10.87
CA GLY A 127 2.23 7.45 9.56
C GLY A 127 3.38 8.46 9.48
N ILE A 128 4.16 8.45 8.39
CA ILE A 128 5.11 9.52 8.08
C ILE A 128 4.79 10.05 6.68
N ASP A 129 4.52 11.35 6.58
CA ASP A 129 4.28 12.05 5.31
C ASP A 129 4.74 13.51 5.42
N LEU A 130 5.13 14.13 4.30
CA LEU A 130 5.53 15.54 4.25
C LEU A 130 4.35 16.51 4.45
N ASN A 131 3.16 16.12 3.99
CA ASN A 131 1.92 16.88 3.98
C ASN A 131 0.74 15.95 4.35
N PRO A 132 0.72 15.38 5.57
CA PRO A 132 -0.35 14.47 5.97
C PRO A 132 -1.69 15.20 5.92
N ILE A 133 -2.69 14.50 5.40
CA ILE A 133 -4.08 14.97 5.34
C ILE A 133 -4.74 14.69 6.68
N ASP A 134 -5.48 15.65 7.22
CA ASP A 134 -6.27 15.46 8.42
C ASP A 134 -7.70 15.00 8.07
N PRO A 135 -8.08 13.74 8.37
CA PRO A 135 -9.43 13.26 8.14
C PRO A 135 -10.47 13.97 9.01
N GLY A 136 -10.10 14.70 10.06
CA GLY A 136 -11.03 15.52 10.85
C GLY A 136 -11.32 16.89 10.25
N ASP A 137 -10.47 17.39 9.34
CA ASP A 137 -10.59 18.73 8.76
C ASP A 137 -11.49 18.70 7.51
N PRO A 138 -12.59 19.48 7.46
CA PRO A 138 -13.51 19.52 6.32
C PRO A 138 -12.86 19.93 4.99
N ASP A 139 -11.87 20.82 5.01
CA ASP A 139 -11.19 21.29 3.79
C ASP A 139 -10.30 20.19 3.22
N ASP A 140 -9.61 19.45 4.09
CA ASP A 140 -8.75 18.32 3.74
C ASP A 140 -9.59 17.14 3.21
N ARG A 141 -10.75 16.87 3.82
CA ARG A 141 -11.74 15.91 3.29
C ARG A 141 -12.23 16.31 1.91
N ALA A 142 -12.69 17.54 1.74
CA ALA A 142 -13.20 18.04 0.47
C ALA A 142 -12.12 17.98 -0.62
N TRP A 143 -10.87 18.31 -0.27
CA TRP A 143 -9.74 18.17 -1.18
C TRP A 143 -9.55 16.71 -1.63
N MET A 144 -9.57 15.74 -0.73
CA MET A 144 -9.43 14.33 -1.13
C MET A 144 -10.59 13.82 -1.96
N GLN A 145 -11.83 14.19 -1.61
CA GLN A 145 -13.02 13.82 -2.37
C GLN A 145 -12.95 14.38 -3.80
N ALA A 146 -12.41 15.59 -3.98
CA ALA A 146 -12.21 16.19 -5.30
C ALA A 146 -11.15 15.48 -6.17
N LEU A 147 -10.31 14.61 -5.60
CA LEU A 147 -9.38 13.77 -6.37
C LEU A 147 -10.04 12.53 -6.97
N VAL A 148 -11.24 12.18 -6.50
CA VAL A 148 -12.02 11.08 -7.06
C VAL A 148 -12.81 11.61 -8.26
N TRP A 149 -12.74 10.91 -9.38
CA TRP A 149 -13.47 11.30 -10.57
C TRP A 149 -15.00 11.21 -10.34
N PRO A 150 -15.80 12.12 -10.92
CA PRO A 150 -17.25 12.15 -10.70
C PRO A 150 -17.98 10.83 -11.02
N GLU A 151 -17.47 10.04 -11.96
CA GLU A 151 -18.05 8.77 -12.37
C GLU A 151 -17.77 7.62 -11.39
N ASN A 152 -16.78 7.78 -10.51
CA ASN A 152 -16.30 6.75 -9.59
C ASN A 152 -17.04 6.84 -8.25
N LEU A 153 -18.37 6.69 -8.32
CA LEU A 153 -19.27 6.86 -7.18
C LEU A 153 -19.00 5.85 -6.06
N HIS A 154 -18.59 4.62 -6.41
CA HIS A 154 -18.28 3.59 -5.43
C HIS A 154 -17.03 3.95 -4.62
N GLU A 155 -15.96 4.37 -5.30
CA GLU A 155 -14.71 4.77 -4.69
C GLU A 155 -14.87 6.06 -3.87
N ALA A 156 -15.71 6.99 -4.32
CA ALA A 156 -16.05 8.19 -3.55
C ALA A 156 -16.74 7.83 -2.22
N ALA A 157 -17.71 6.92 -2.26
CA ALA A 157 -18.39 6.44 -1.05
C ALA A 157 -17.45 5.66 -0.12
N LEU A 158 -16.59 4.80 -0.67
CA LEU A 158 -15.60 4.05 0.09
C LEU A 158 -14.59 4.99 0.77
N LEU A 159 -14.14 6.04 0.06
CA LEU A 159 -13.24 7.05 0.59
C LEU A 159 -13.87 7.83 1.75
N ASP A 160 -15.13 8.23 1.60
CA ASP A 160 -15.86 8.95 2.65
C ASP A 160 -16.07 8.11 3.91
N ALA A 161 -16.42 6.83 3.74
CA ALA A 161 -16.50 5.86 4.83
C ALA A 161 -15.15 5.71 5.55
N ALA A 162 -14.05 5.57 4.79
CA ALA A 162 -12.72 5.39 5.35
C ALA A 162 -12.21 6.65 6.09
N LEU A 163 -12.48 7.84 5.54
CA LEU A 163 -12.22 9.10 6.24
C LEU A 163 -13.01 9.22 7.54
N SER A 164 -14.25 8.73 7.57
CA SER A 164 -15.09 8.74 8.77
C SER A 164 -14.58 7.77 9.83
N VAL A 165 -14.11 6.57 9.44
CA VAL A 165 -13.42 5.64 10.35
C VAL A 165 -12.16 6.31 10.93
N LEU A 166 -11.30 6.88 10.08
CA LEU A 166 -10.08 7.53 10.52
C LEU A 166 -10.28 8.75 11.41
N ALA A 167 -11.36 9.52 11.22
CA ALA A 167 -11.63 10.66 12.09
C ALA A 167 -12.10 10.26 13.49
N THR A 168 -12.62 9.04 13.64
CA THR A 168 -13.06 8.51 14.94
C THR A 168 -11.86 8.07 15.78
N ASP A 169 -10.88 7.41 15.15
CA ASP A 169 -9.64 6.98 15.79
C ASP A 169 -8.43 7.25 14.87
N PRO A 170 -7.91 8.50 14.83
CA PRO A 170 -6.86 8.86 13.91
C PRO A 170 -5.53 8.20 14.32
N PRO A 171 -4.85 7.49 13.39
CA PRO A 171 -3.56 6.89 13.71
C PRO A 171 -2.54 7.98 14.02
N ARG A 172 -1.50 7.64 14.80
CA ARG A 172 -0.36 8.54 15.04
C ARG A 172 0.28 8.91 13.70
N ARG A 173 0.52 10.20 13.48
CA ARG A 173 1.18 10.73 12.28
C ARG A 173 2.36 11.61 12.67
N VAL A 174 3.42 11.59 11.87
CA VAL A 174 4.59 12.45 12.00
C VAL A 174 4.79 13.18 10.68
N VAL A 175 4.82 14.52 10.75
CA VAL A 175 5.04 15.37 9.58
C VAL A 175 6.54 15.43 9.28
N GLY A 176 6.93 15.05 8.06
CA GLY A 176 8.27 15.31 7.54
C GLY A 176 8.79 14.25 6.57
N ASP A 177 10.09 14.34 6.27
CA ASP A 177 10.76 13.46 5.31
C ASP A 177 11.00 12.07 5.92
N ALA A 178 10.42 11.04 5.29
CA ALA A 178 10.57 9.65 5.70
C ALA A 178 12.03 9.21 5.79
N ARG A 179 12.91 9.68 4.90
CA ARG A 179 14.36 9.38 4.93
C ARG A 179 14.99 9.72 6.28
N ARG A 180 14.51 10.78 6.92
CA ARG A 180 15.04 11.30 8.18
C ARG A 180 14.27 10.79 9.40
N LEU A 181 13.00 10.46 9.22
CA LEU A 181 12.08 10.18 10.32
C LEU A 181 11.84 8.69 10.57
N ILE A 182 12.10 7.80 9.61
CA ILE A 182 11.97 6.34 9.82
C ILE A 182 12.86 5.89 11.00
N ALA A 183 14.14 6.27 10.99
CA ALA A 183 15.10 5.86 12.01
C ALA A 183 14.71 6.27 13.44
N PRO A 184 14.40 7.54 13.74
CA PRO A 184 13.97 7.93 15.09
C PRO A 184 12.62 7.28 15.47
N VAL A 185 11.65 7.17 14.54
CA VAL A 185 10.37 6.53 14.84
C VAL A 185 10.53 5.06 15.21
N VAL A 186 11.36 4.32 14.48
CA VAL A 186 11.64 2.91 14.78
C VAL A 186 12.43 2.75 16.07
N ARG A 187 13.37 3.65 16.37
CA ARG A 187 14.14 3.61 17.62
C ARG A 187 13.26 3.75 18.86
N ASP A 188 12.15 4.48 18.75
CA ASP A 188 11.19 4.66 19.84
C ASP A 188 10.27 3.44 20.03
N LEU A 189 10.33 2.44 19.14
CA LEU A 189 9.58 1.19 19.30
C LEU A 189 10.29 0.26 20.30
N PRO A 190 9.53 -0.54 21.07
CA PRO A 190 10.13 -1.56 21.92
C PRO A 190 10.97 -2.57 21.10
N PRO A 191 12.16 -2.95 21.57
CA PRO A 191 13.10 -3.79 20.82
C PRO A 191 12.58 -5.20 20.56
N GLU A 192 11.58 -5.67 21.31
CA GLU A 192 10.92 -6.96 21.10
C GLU A 192 9.88 -6.95 19.95
N LEU A 193 9.63 -5.79 19.33
CA LEU A 193 8.71 -5.69 18.20
C LEU A 193 9.43 -6.04 16.89
N SER A 194 8.73 -6.72 16.00
CA SER A 194 9.12 -6.73 14.59
C SER A 194 8.63 -5.45 13.93
N VAL A 195 9.43 -4.90 13.02
CA VAL A 195 9.06 -3.68 12.29
C VAL A 195 8.53 -4.06 10.93
N VAL A 196 7.38 -3.53 10.54
CA VAL A 196 6.88 -3.58 9.17
C VAL A 196 6.97 -2.19 8.57
N ILE A 197 7.74 -2.00 7.52
CA ILE A 197 7.70 -0.76 6.74
C ILE A 197 6.88 -1.06 5.50
N PHE A 198 5.79 -0.33 5.29
CA PHE A 198 4.91 -0.53 4.16
C PHE A 198 4.70 0.75 3.38
N HIS A 199 4.94 0.69 2.08
CA HIS A 199 4.66 1.80 1.18
C HIS A 199 4.06 1.30 -0.14
N ALA A 200 3.17 2.10 -0.69
CA ALA A 200 2.44 1.80 -1.92
C ALA A 200 2.46 3.01 -2.84
N ALA A 201 3.03 2.85 -4.04
CA ALA A 201 3.29 3.92 -5.01
C ALA A 201 4.11 5.12 -4.48
N THR A 202 4.62 5.06 -3.25
CA THR A 202 5.30 6.16 -2.57
C THR A 202 6.65 6.44 -3.20
N ARG A 203 7.39 5.39 -3.57
CA ARG A 203 8.75 5.51 -4.11
C ARG A 203 8.76 6.23 -5.48
N ALA A 204 7.67 6.15 -6.23
CA ALA A 204 7.49 6.89 -7.47
C ALA A 204 7.55 8.42 -7.28
N HIS A 205 7.15 8.90 -6.10
CA HIS A 205 7.15 10.32 -5.76
C HIS A 205 8.50 10.80 -5.21
N VAL A 206 9.38 9.89 -4.77
CA VAL A 206 10.74 10.24 -4.34
C VAL A 206 11.58 10.59 -5.58
N PRO A 207 12.23 11.77 -5.62
CA PRO A 207 13.11 12.17 -6.70
C PRO A 207 14.15 11.07 -6.99
N PRO A 208 14.46 10.75 -8.25
CA PRO A 208 15.38 9.66 -8.58
C PRO A 208 16.72 9.70 -7.84
N GLU A 209 17.26 10.90 -7.62
CA GLU A 209 18.50 11.18 -6.88
C GLU A 209 18.40 10.87 -5.37
N ASP A 210 17.21 10.96 -4.80
CA ASP A 210 16.94 10.75 -3.36
C ASP A 210 16.54 9.30 -3.04
N ARG A 211 16.23 8.48 -4.05
CA ARG A 211 15.78 7.10 -3.87
C ARG A 211 16.78 6.21 -3.14
N PRO A 212 18.11 6.27 -3.40
CA PRO A 212 19.07 5.48 -2.64
C PRO A 212 19.01 5.79 -1.14
N GLU A 213 18.90 7.07 -0.76
CA GLU A 213 18.79 7.47 0.65
C GLU A 213 17.46 7.00 1.27
N PHE A 214 16.37 7.02 0.51
CA PHE A 214 15.09 6.45 0.95
C PHE A 214 15.17 4.94 1.18
N ASP A 215 15.73 4.20 0.23
CA ASP A 215 15.90 2.76 0.35
C ASP A 215 16.83 2.43 1.53
N ASP A 216 17.93 3.17 1.71
CA ASP A 216 18.88 3.01 2.81
C ASP A 216 18.27 3.31 4.18
N ALA A 217 17.45 4.36 4.29
CA ALA A 217 16.76 4.70 5.54
C ALA A 217 15.84 3.57 6.03
N ILE A 218 15.20 2.84 5.11
CA ILE A 218 14.40 1.65 5.41
C ILE A 218 15.33 0.48 5.79
N ASN A 219 16.32 0.20 4.93
CA ASN A 219 17.18 -0.97 5.05
C ASN A 219 17.97 -1.01 6.36
N GLN A 220 18.41 0.15 6.85
CA GLN A 220 19.15 0.26 8.11
C GLN A 220 18.35 -0.18 9.34
N MET A 221 17.02 -0.22 9.27
CA MET A 221 16.19 -0.66 10.40
C MET A 221 16.41 -2.15 10.72
N GLY A 222 16.76 -2.95 9.71
CA GLY A 222 17.11 -4.36 9.84
C GLY A 222 18.37 -4.63 10.68
N ALA A 223 19.17 -3.59 11.00
CA ALA A 223 20.31 -3.71 11.91
C ALA A 223 19.89 -3.77 13.39
N SER A 224 18.73 -3.22 13.74
CA SER A 224 18.26 -3.10 15.13
C SER A 224 17.03 -3.96 15.43
N HIS A 225 16.20 -4.24 14.42
CA HIS A 225 14.97 -5.00 14.55
C HIS A 225 14.89 -6.06 13.45
N THR A 226 14.09 -7.10 13.67
CA THR A 226 13.58 -7.89 12.54
C THR A 226 12.69 -6.97 11.71
N LEU A 227 13.08 -6.70 10.46
CA LEU A 227 12.36 -5.84 9.53
C LEU A 227 11.68 -6.68 8.44
N PHE A 228 10.40 -6.40 8.23
CA PHE A 228 9.60 -6.83 7.09
C PHE A 228 9.29 -5.58 6.25
N HIS A 229 10.04 -5.37 5.18
CA HIS A 229 9.81 -4.26 4.26
C HIS A 229 8.89 -4.72 3.13
N LEU A 230 7.66 -4.23 3.14
CA LEU A 230 6.65 -4.50 2.14
C LEU A 230 6.56 -3.30 1.18
N SER A 231 6.92 -3.50 -0.07
CA SER A 231 6.79 -2.49 -1.12
C SER A 231 5.73 -2.91 -2.13
N LEU A 232 4.74 -2.05 -2.37
CA LEU A 232 3.78 -2.19 -3.46
C LEU A 232 4.06 -1.11 -4.51
N GLU A 233 4.92 -1.42 -5.45
CA GLU A 233 5.48 -0.42 -6.37
C GLU A 233 5.46 -0.89 -7.83
N GLY A 234 5.60 0.04 -8.76
CA GLY A 234 5.86 -0.28 -10.16
C GLY A 234 7.19 -1.03 -10.29
N SER A 235 7.20 -2.15 -10.99
CA SER A 235 8.41 -2.94 -11.18
C SER A 235 9.13 -2.60 -12.48
N ALA A 236 10.44 -2.34 -12.36
CA ALA A 236 11.33 -2.25 -13.51
C ALA A 236 11.79 -3.63 -14.01
N ASP A 237 11.44 -4.72 -13.34
CA ASP A 237 11.81 -6.08 -13.72
C ASP A 237 11.08 -6.49 -15.02
N PRO A 238 11.81 -6.88 -16.09
CA PRO A 238 11.22 -7.33 -17.35
C PRO A 238 10.19 -8.46 -17.20
N ARG A 239 10.31 -9.32 -16.17
CA ARG A 239 9.37 -10.40 -15.86
C ARG A 239 7.96 -9.86 -15.56
N PHE A 240 7.87 -8.68 -14.95
CA PHE A 240 6.61 -8.09 -14.49
C PHE A 240 6.16 -6.89 -15.32
N ARG A 241 7.05 -6.29 -16.14
CA ARG A 241 6.75 -5.13 -17.01
C ARG A 241 5.58 -5.31 -17.98
N ARG A 242 5.21 -6.56 -18.34
CA ARG A 242 4.11 -6.84 -19.27
C ARG A 242 2.73 -6.61 -18.64
N HIS A 243 2.64 -6.49 -17.32
CA HIS A 243 1.39 -6.25 -16.60
C HIS A 243 1.19 -4.74 -16.37
N ARG A 244 1.01 -3.99 -17.46
CA ARG A 244 0.69 -2.55 -17.37
C ARG A 244 -0.56 -2.35 -16.50
N GLY A 245 -0.50 -1.36 -15.59
CA GLY A 245 -1.57 -1.07 -14.64
C GLY A 245 -1.55 -1.90 -13.36
N SER A 246 -0.46 -2.64 -13.10
CA SER A 246 -0.27 -3.38 -11.84
C SER A 246 1.00 -2.99 -11.11
N PHE A 247 0.98 -3.17 -9.79
CA PHE A 247 2.12 -3.08 -8.91
C PHE A 247 2.61 -4.46 -8.51
N LEU A 248 3.89 -4.56 -8.20
CA LEU A 248 4.51 -5.75 -7.64
C LEU A 248 4.57 -5.60 -6.12
N LEU A 249 3.95 -6.53 -5.40
CA LEU A 249 4.11 -6.67 -3.96
C LEU A 249 5.39 -7.47 -3.69
N THR A 250 6.39 -6.80 -3.11
CA THR A 250 7.66 -7.41 -2.71
C THR A 250 7.80 -7.33 -1.20
N LEU A 251 8.29 -8.42 -0.60
CA LEU A 251 8.72 -8.48 0.79
C LEU A 251 10.23 -8.64 0.83
N GLU A 252 10.91 -7.74 1.54
CA GLU A 252 12.28 -7.94 1.99
C GLU A 252 12.30 -8.20 3.50
N GLU A 253 12.76 -9.37 3.89
CA GLU A 253 13.00 -9.73 5.29
C GLU A 253 14.45 -9.48 5.66
N ARG A 254 14.68 -8.72 6.73
CA ARG A 254 16.00 -8.47 7.29
C ARG A 254 15.98 -8.84 8.77
N ARG A 255 16.85 -9.77 9.15
CA ARG A 255 17.08 -10.15 10.54
C ARG A 255 18.51 -9.76 10.91
N PRO A 256 18.77 -9.22 12.11
CA PRO A 256 20.12 -8.85 12.51
C PRO A 256 21.10 -10.02 12.38
N GLY A 257 22.14 -9.83 11.56
CA GLY A 257 23.17 -10.85 11.33
C GLY A 257 22.83 -11.94 10.31
N GLU A 258 21.65 -11.91 9.68
CA GLU A 258 21.25 -12.87 8.66
C GLU A 258 21.24 -12.24 7.25
N PRO A 259 21.39 -13.05 6.18
CA PRO A 259 21.20 -12.59 4.81
C PRO A 259 19.78 -12.03 4.60
N VAL A 260 19.67 -11.02 3.74
CA VAL A 260 18.37 -10.48 3.31
C VAL A 260 17.66 -11.52 2.45
N ILE A 261 16.38 -11.75 2.73
CA ILE A 261 15.51 -12.61 1.92
C ILE A 261 14.52 -11.71 1.17
N THR A 262 14.50 -11.81 -0.16
CA THR A 262 13.57 -11.05 -1.01
C THR A 262 12.59 -12.01 -1.67
N SER A 263 11.30 -11.74 -1.49
CA SER A 263 10.18 -12.52 -2.02
C SER A 263 9.24 -11.64 -2.82
N HIS A 264 8.94 -12.03 -4.06
CA HIS A 264 7.90 -11.39 -4.86
C HIS A 264 6.58 -12.12 -4.63
N LEU A 265 5.65 -11.49 -3.91
CA LEU A 265 4.46 -12.16 -3.38
C LEU A 265 3.30 -12.18 -4.38
N ALA A 266 3.05 -11.05 -5.04
CA ALA A 266 1.89 -10.89 -5.90
C ALA A 266 2.06 -9.74 -6.90
N LEU A 267 1.30 -9.81 -8.00
CA LEU A 267 0.89 -8.62 -8.72
C LEU A 267 -0.46 -8.14 -8.19
N VAL A 268 -0.62 -6.84 -8.07
CA VAL A 268 -1.85 -6.21 -7.57
C VAL A 268 -2.26 -5.15 -8.58
N ASP A 269 -3.55 -5.08 -8.88
CA ASP A 269 -4.09 -3.97 -9.64
C ASP A 269 -3.75 -2.62 -8.97
N GLN A 270 -3.38 -1.61 -9.74
CA GLN A 270 -3.06 -0.29 -9.18
C GLN A 270 -4.25 0.39 -8.49
N HIS A 271 -5.47 -0.12 -8.66
CA HIS A 271 -6.69 0.33 -8.00
C HIS A 271 -7.21 -0.68 -6.97
N GLY A 272 -6.49 -1.78 -6.75
CA GLY A 272 -6.87 -2.81 -5.77
C GLY A 272 -8.00 -3.74 -6.22
N GLU A 273 -8.43 -3.70 -7.48
CA GLU A 273 -9.53 -4.55 -8.00
C GLU A 273 -9.21 -6.05 -7.98
N TRP A 274 -7.93 -6.41 -8.11
CA TRP A 274 -7.51 -7.81 -8.13
C TRP A 274 -6.12 -8.01 -7.56
N ILE A 275 -5.89 -9.19 -7.01
CA ILE A 275 -4.58 -9.68 -6.56
C ILE A 275 -4.28 -11.00 -7.26
N ARG A 276 -3.09 -11.11 -7.84
CA ARG A 276 -2.55 -12.32 -8.46
C ARG A 276 -1.27 -12.74 -7.73
N PRO A 277 -1.33 -13.72 -6.83
CA PRO A 277 -0.15 -14.34 -6.24
C PRO A 277 0.85 -14.80 -7.31
N LEU A 278 2.12 -14.68 -6.97
CA LEU A 278 3.21 -15.23 -7.74
C LEU A 278 3.63 -16.58 -7.13
N ASP A 279 3.99 -17.52 -7.99
CA ASP A 279 4.49 -18.84 -7.61
C ASP A 279 5.97 -18.79 -7.17
#